data_AF-A0A1V5X7Y8-F1
#
_entry.id   AF-A0A1V5X7Y8-F1
#
_cell.length_a   1.000
_cell.length_b   1.000
_cell.length_c   1.000
_cell.angle_alpha   90.00
_cell.angle_beta   90.00
_cell.angle_gamma   90.00
#
_symmetry.space_group_name_H-M   'P 1'
#
loop_
_entity.id
_entity.type
_entity.pdbx_description
1 polymer ?
#
loop_
_entity_poly.entity_id
_entity_poly.type
_entity_poly.pdbx_seq_one_letter_code
_entity_poly.pdbx_strand_id
1 'polypeptide(L)'
;MANYPLKATNKEGTLLLPNNSSFSDEYAEKTCDLFLRSSVKKDGQGKLHKYYRLHAKQAHDSEMALAYDIRCPECHVGMLKQIGRQLSYNELGLYRCPVCDRK
;
A
#
# COMPACT_ATOMS: atom_id res chain seq x y z
N MET A 1 10.95 -7.48 -3.71
CA MET A 1 9.78 -6.65 -3.35
C MET A 1 9.03 -7.39 -2.26
N ALA A 2 8.48 -6.71 -1.25
CA ALA A 2 7.68 -7.33 -0.20
C ALA A 2 6.19 -7.02 -0.40
N ASN A 3 5.33 -8.01 -0.17
CA ASN A 3 3.88 -7.87 -0.21
C ASN A 3 3.30 -7.93 1.20
N TYR A 4 2.53 -6.93 1.58
CA TYR A 4 1.96 -6.79 2.92
C TYR A 4 0.43 -6.91 2.82
N PRO A 5 -0.16 -8.03 3.23
CA PRO A 5 -1.61 -8.21 3.30
C PRO A 5 -2.23 -7.14 4.19
N LEU A 6 -3.35 -6.58 3.76
CA LEU A 6 -4.08 -5.57 4.52
C LEU A 6 -5.32 -6.18 5.16
N LYS A 7 -5.62 -5.74 6.38
CA LYS A 7 -6.88 -6.02 7.07
C LYS A 7 -7.58 -4.73 7.43
N ALA A 8 -8.86 -4.65 7.10
CA ALA A 8 -9.72 -3.58 7.59
C ALA A 8 -9.94 -3.71 9.10
N THR A 9 -9.90 -2.58 9.81
CA THR A 9 -10.11 -2.55 11.27
C THR A 9 -11.31 -1.72 11.70
N ASN A 10 -11.85 -0.84 10.86
CA ASN A 10 -13.07 -0.10 11.15
C ASN A 10 -14.29 -0.76 10.49
N LYS A 11 -15.48 -0.41 10.98
CA LYS A 11 -16.76 -0.94 10.44
C LYS A 11 -16.98 -0.56 8.97
N GLU A 12 -16.41 0.57 8.53
CA GLU A 12 -16.54 1.07 7.16
C GLU A 12 -15.58 0.39 6.17
N GLY A 13 -14.59 -0.37 6.66
CA GLY A 13 -13.62 -1.05 5.79
C GLY A 13 -12.51 -0.18 5.21
N THR A 14 -12.47 1.11 5.55
CA THR A 14 -11.56 2.12 4.96
C THR A 14 -10.21 2.23 5.68
N LEU A 15 -10.15 1.91 6.98
CA LEU A 15 -8.90 1.94 7.75
C LEU A 15 -8.20 0.58 7.65
N LEU A 16 -7.06 0.55 6.96
CA LEU A 16 -6.32 -0.66 6.64
C LEU A 16 -5.02 -0.78 7.43
N LEU A 17 -4.82 -1.93 8.06
CA LEU A 17 -3.61 -2.29 8.78
C LEU A 17 -2.83 -3.37 8.04
N PRO A 18 -1.52 -3.18 7.79
CA PRO A 18 -0.68 -4.22 7.22
C PRO A 18 -0.40 -5.31 8.24
N ASN A 19 -0.43 -6.56 7.79
CA ASN A 19 0.04 -7.70 8.55
C ASN A 19 1.57 -7.78 8.49
N ASN A 20 2.20 -8.27 9.57
CA ASN A 20 3.66 -8.35 9.71
C ASN A 20 4.31 -9.46 8.86
N SER A 21 3.51 -10.29 8.19
CA SER A 21 4.00 -11.36 7.32
C SER A 21 4.11 -10.86 5.88
N SER A 22 5.31 -10.87 5.32
CA SER A 22 5.52 -10.64 3.89
C SER A 22 5.21 -11.92 3.10
N PHE A 23 4.34 -11.83 2.09
CA PHE A 23 4.01 -12.96 1.21
C PHE A 23 4.74 -12.89 -0.14
N SER A 24 4.86 -14.05 -0.80
CA SER A 24 5.19 -14.10 -2.22
C SER A 24 4.10 -13.43 -3.05
N ASP A 25 4.46 -13.00 -4.25
CA ASP A 25 3.57 -12.27 -5.14
C ASP A 25 2.33 -13.07 -5.53
N GLU A 26 2.55 -14.30 -6.02
CA GLU A 26 1.50 -15.23 -6.43
C GLU A 26 0.53 -15.55 -5.29
N TYR A 27 1.04 -15.67 -4.06
CA TYR A 27 0.22 -15.98 -2.90
C TYR A 27 -0.60 -14.77 -2.46
N ALA A 28 -0.01 -13.57 -2.50
CA ALA A 28 -0.71 -12.34 -2.16
C ALA A 28 -1.87 -12.09 -3.13
N GLU A 29 -1.63 -12.22 -4.44
CA GLU A 29 -2.66 -11.99 -5.47
C GLU A 29 -3.81 -13.01 -5.42
N LYS A 30 -3.52 -14.26 -5.07
CA LYS A 30 -4.54 -15.30 -4.96
C LYS A 30 -5.38 -15.19 -3.69
N THR A 31 -4.74 -14.85 -2.57
CA THR A 31 -5.30 -15.00 -1.22
C THR A 31 -5.80 -13.70 -0.62
N CYS A 32 -5.17 -12.55 -0.92
CA CYS A 32 -5.46 -11.29 -0.26
C CYS A 32 -6.44 -10.45 -1.09
N ASP A 33 -7.52 -9.98 -0.47
CA ASP A 33 -8.43 -9.04 -1.13
C ASP A 33 -7.76 -7.68 -1.37
N LEU A 34 -6.94 -7.23 -0.41
CA LEU A 34 -6.13 -6.02 -0.48
C LEU A 34 -4.72 -6.28 0.05
N PHE A 35 -3.69 -5.79 -0.63
CA PHE A 35 -2.30 -5.86 -0.16
C PHE A 35 -1.46 -4.69 -0.69
N LEU A 36 -0.38 -4.34 0.02
CA LEU A 36 0.62 -3.39 -0.46
C LEU A 36 1.79 -4.12 -1.08
N ARG A 37 2.19 -3.73 -2.29
CA ARG A 37 3.46 -4.14 -2.90
C ARG A 37 4.50 -3.04 -2.73
N SER A 38 5.60 -3.32 -2.02
CA SER A 38 6.65 -2.32 -1.83
C SER A 38 7.63 -2.29 -3.00
N SER A 39 8.05 -1.09 -3.38
CA SER A 39 9.12 -0.84 -4.36
C SER A 39 10.09 0.20 -3.80
N VAL A 40 11.39 0.01 -3.98
CA VAL A 40 12.40 1.02 -3.64
C VAL A 40 12.88 1.66 -4.94
N LYS A 41 12.86 2.99 -5.02
CA LYS A 41 13.38 3.75 -6.16
C LYS A 41 14.35 4.82 -5.67
N LYS A 42 15.40 5.06 -6.44
CA LYS A 42 16.36 6.15 -6.23
C LYS A 42 15.83 7.42 -6.89
N ASP A 43 15.82 8.53 -6.17
CA ASP A 43 15.50 9.83 -6.76
C ASP A 43 16.69 10.42 -7.55
N GLY A 44 16.47 11.59 -8.17
CA GLY A 44 17.50 12.30 -8.93
C GLY A 44 18.65 12.86 -8.08
N GLN A 45 18.48 12.96 -6.75
CA GLN A 45 19.54 13.37 -5.80
C GLN A 45 20.31 12.18 -5.23
N GLY A 46 19.89 10.97 -5.58
CA GLY A 46 20.49 9.72 -5.14
C GLY A 46 19.94 9.15 -3.83
N LYS A 47 18.91 9.77 -3.24
CA LYS A 47 18.21 9.26 -2.06
C LYS A 47 17.28 8.10 -2.45
N LEU A 48 17.31 7.04 -1.65
CA LEU A 48 16.42 5.89 -1.82
C LEU A 48 15.08 6.16 -1.12
N HIS A 49 13.98 5.98 -1.86
CA HIS A 49 12.64 6.10 -1.33
C HIS A 49 11.86 4.81 -1.50
N LYS A 50 11.12 4.46 -0.45
CA LYS A 50 10.24 3.30 -0.44
C LYS A 50 8.81 3.73 -0.77
N TYR A 51 8.24 3.09 -1.77
CA TYR A 51 6.90 3.30 -2.30
C TYR A 51 6.07 2.05 -2.06
N TYR A 52 4.76 2.23 -1.91
CA TYR A 52 3.81 1.14 -1.73
C TYR A 52 2.68 1.31 -2.72
N ARG A 53 2.47 0.34 -3.60
CA ARG A 53 1.28 0.28 -4.45
C ARG A 53 0.21 -0.53 -3.75
N LEU A 54 -1.00 0.00 -3.63
CA LEU A 54 -2.15 -0.77 -3.18
C LEU A 54 -2.67 -1.61 -4.32
N HIS A 55 -2.79 -2.92 -4.09
CA HIS A 55 -3.38 -3.87 -5.01
C HIS A 55 -4.69 -4.41 -4.43
N ALA A 56 -5.65 -4.62 -5.32
CA ALA A 56 -6.93 -5.23 -5.00
C ALA A 56 -7.21 -6.44 -5.88
N LYS A 57 -7.76 -7.50 -5.29
CA LYS A 57 -8.19 -8.69 -6.03
C LYS A 57 -9.41 -8.41 -6.91
N GLN A 58 -10.36 -7.63 -6.39
CA GLN A 58 -11.55 -7.20 -7.13
C GLN A 58 -11.33 -5.83 -7.76
N ALA A 59 -11.92 -5.61 -8.92
CA ALA A 59 -11.89 -4.33 -9.61
C ALA A 59 -12.50 -3.23 -8.73
N HIS A 60 -11.79 -2.12 -8.55
CA HIS A 60 -12.29 -0.93 -7.86
C HIS A 60 -12.50 0.21 -8.84
N ASP A 61 -13.60 0.95 -8.69
CA ASP A 61 -13.73 2.26 -9.31
C ASP A 61 -12.81 3.29 -8.65
N SER A 62 -12.72 4.46 -9.28
CA SER A 62 -11.80 5.51 -8.85
C SER A 62 -12.15 6.13 -7.50
N GLU A 63 -13.42 6.14 -7.08
CA GLU A 63 -13.83 6.68 -5.78
C GLU A 63 -13.44 5.70 -4.66
N MET A 64 -13.73 4.41 -4.85
CA MET A 64 -13.32 3.35 -3.92
C MET A 64 -11.80 3.31 -3.75
N ALA A 65 -11.03 3.51 -4.83
CA ALA A 65 -9.57 3.51 -4.80
C ALA A 65 -8.96 4.65 -3.95
N LEU A 66 -9.72 5.70 -3.65
CA LEU A 66 -9.29 6.85 -2.85
C LEU A 66 -9.76 6.80 -1.39
N ALA A 67 -10.62 5.85 -1.03
CA ALA A 67 -11.26 5.79 0.27
C ALA A 67 -10.36 5.24 1.39
N TYR A 68 -9.19 4.67 1.07
CA TYR A 68 -8.40 3.90 2.03
C TYR A 68 -7.35 4.73 2.78
N ASP A 69 -7.46 4.68 4.11
CA ASP A 69 -6.46 5.15 5.06
C ASP A 69 -5.58 3.97 5.49
N ILE A 70 -4.30 3.98 5.12
CA ILE A 70 -3.43 2.81 5.27
C ILE A 70 -2.28 3.10 6.24
N ARG A 71 -2.09 2.26 7.26
CA ARG A 71 -0.97 2.38 8.19
C ARG A 71 0.33 1.89 7.56
N CYS A 72 1.46 2.54 7.87
CA CYS A 72 2.75 2.17 7.32
C CYS A 72 3.23 0.80 7.85
N PRO A 73 3.62 -0.14 6.97
CA PRO A 73 4.10 -1.47 7.39
C PRO A 73 5.50 -1.47 8.02
N GLU A 74 6.27 -0.39 7.92
CA GLU A 74 7.65 -0.35 8.43
C GLU A 74 7.73 0.29 9.82
N CYS A 75 7.16 1.49 9.96
CA CYS A 75 7.24 2.20 11.22
C CYS A 75 6.04 1.91 12.13
N HIS A 76 4.94 1.39 11.59
CA HIS A 76 3.66 1.19 12.29
C HIS A 76 3.16 2.42 13.07
N VAL A 77 3.70 3.62 12.84
CA VAL A 77 3.29 4.86 13.50
C VAL A 77 2.64 5.80 12.50
N GLY A 78 3.29 6.02 11.36
CA GLY A 78 2.79 6.89 10.31
C GLY A 78 1.68 6.26 9.47
N MET A 79 0.75 7.11 9.02
CA MET A 79 -0.16 6.79 7.92
C MET A 79 0.54 7.03 6.59
N LEU A 80 0.26 6.16 5.62
CA LEU A 80 0.74 6.29 4.27
C LEU A 80 0.01 7.42 3.55
N LYS A 81 0.75 8.31 2.88
CA LYS A 81 0.18 9.39 2.07
C LYS A 81 0.16 8.97 0.61
N GLN A 82 -1.01 9.10 -0.02
CA GLN A 82 -1.14 8.86 -1.45
C GLN A 82 -0.41 9.96 -2.24
N ILE A 83 0.40 9.55 -3.19
CA ILE A 83 1.21 10.41 -4.06
C ILE A 83 1.04 10.08 -5.55
N GLY A 84 0.32 9.01 -5.87
CA GLY A 84 0.00 8.63 -7.24
C GLY A 84 -1.39 8.03 -7.34
N ARG A 85 -2.02 8.24 -8.49
CA ARG A 85 -3.36 7.74 -8.81
C ARG A 85 -3.33 6.25 -9.16
N GLN A 86 -4.54 5.70 -9.26
CA GLN A 86 -4.83 4.37 -9.80
C GLN A 86 -4.20 4.22 -11.20
N LEU A 87 -3.61 3.06 -11.46
CA LEU A 87 -3.08 2.68 -12.78
C LEU A 87 -4.04 1.75 -13.53
N SER A 88 -4.78 0.92 -12.79
CA SER A 88 -5.77 -0.02 -13.33
C SER A 88 -6.83 -0.33 -12.27
N TYR A 89 -7.88 -1.07 -12.63
CA TYR A 89 -8.92 -1.49 -11.69
C TYR A 89 -8.40 -2.31 -10.50
N ASN A 90 -7.22 -2.93 -10.61
CA ASN A 90 -6.59 -3.74 -9.56
C ASN A 90 -5.33 -3.10 -8.97
N GLU A 91 -4.77 -2.07 -9.62
CA GLU A 91 -3.62 -1.30 -9.12
C GLU A 91 -4.08 0.11 -8.73
N LEU A 92 -4.33 0.28 -7.44
CA LEU A 92 -4.95 1.46 -6.86
C LEU A 92 -3.88 2.54 -6.57
N GLY A 93 -4.01 3.24 -5.45
CA GLY A 93 -3.11 4.34 -5.09
C GLY A 93 -1.64 3.95 -4.94
N LEU A 94 -0.75 4.88 -5.30
CA LEU A 94 0.67 4.84 -4.91
C LEU A 94 0.85 5.64 -3.64
N TYR A 95 1.54 5.06 -2.67
CA TYR A 95 1.71 5.66 -1.37
C TYR A 95 3.18 5.73 -0.94
N ARG A 96 3.46 6.67 -0.03
CA ARG A 96 4.75 6.86 0.64
C ARG A 96 4.51 7.21 2.10
N CYS A 97 5.37 6.73 2.99
CA CYS A 97 5.28 7.06 4.41
C CYS A 97 6.03 8.37 4.70
N PRO A 98 5.37 9.47 5.11
CA PRO A 98 6.06 10.73 5.42
C PRO A 98 6.99 10.62 6.64
N VAL A 99 6.75 9.66 7.54
CA VAL A 99 7.60 9.43 8.72
C VAL A 99 8.88 8.69 8.34
N CYS A 100 8.78 7.61 7.56
CA CYS A 100 9.96 6.87 7.10
C CYS A 100 10.81 7.69 6.13
N ASP A 101 10.18 8.60 5.39
CA ASP A 101 10.84 9.36 4.35
C ASP A 101 11.69 10.54 4.83
N ARG A 102 11.38 11.04 6.03
CA ARG A 102 12.18 12.05 6.72
C ARG A 102 13.45 11.49 7.34
N LYS A 103 13.53 10.16 7.49
CA LYS A 103 14.76 9.47 7.89
C LYS A 103 15.76 9.45 6.73
#